data_AF-R1FUS6-F1
#
_entry.id   AF-R1FUS6-F1
#
_cell.length_a   1.000
_cell.length_b   1.000
_cell.length_c   1.000
_cell.angle_alpha   90.00
_cell.angle_beta   90.00
_cell.angle_gamma   90.00
#
_symmetry.space_group_name_H-M   'P 1'
#
loop_
_entity.id
_entity.type
_entity.pdbx_description
1 polymer ?
#
loop_
_entity_poly.entity_id
_entity_poly.type
_entity_poly.pdbx_seq_one_letter_code
_entity_poly.pdbx_strand_id
1 'polypeptide(L)' 'MARFLFVVPPLTGHVNPAAGVAAELAARGHEVAWAGHPELLWQLAGPDALVFSCALPADAPERPAGLK' A
#
# COMPACT_ATOMS: atom_id res chain seq x y z
N MET A 1 2.86 4.19 21.63
CA MET A 1 3.25 4.68 20.29
C MET A 1 4.06 3.58 19.61
N ALA A 2 3.65 3.16 18.42
CA ALA A 2 4.33 2.10 17.63
C ALA A 2 4.34 2.52 16.16
N ARG A 3 5.13 1.83 15.33
CA ARG A 3 5.35 2.18 13.92
C ARG A 3 4.95 0.99 13.05
N PHE A 4 4.14 1.25 12.02
CA PHE A 4 3.64 0.24 11.09
C PHE A 4 4.00 0.61 9.65
N LEU A 5 4.51 -0.38 8.90
CA LEU A 5 4.75 -0.27 7.47
C LEU A 5 3.80 -1.20 6.73
N PHE A 6 2.95 -0.65 5.87
CA PHE A 6 2.13 -1.43 4.95
C PHE A 6 2.88 -1.63 3.64
N VAL A 7 3.13 -2.90 3.31
CA VAL A 7 3.70 -3.31 2.02
C VAL A 7 2.60 -4.00 1.24
N VAL A 8 2.17 -3.41 0.13
CA VAL A 8 1.00 -3.87 -0.63
C VAL A 8 1.32 -3.96 -2.11
N PRO A 9 0.78 -4.98 -2.82
CA PRO A 9 0.78 -4.97 -4.28
C PRO A 9 0.08 -3.70 -4.81
N PRO A 10 0.46 -3.18 -6.00
CA PRO A 10 -0.10 -1.97 -6.57
C PRO A 10 -1.49 -2.23 -7.20
N LEU A 11 -2.39 -2.82 -6.42
CA LEU A 11 -3.75 -3.21 -6.82
C LEU A 11 -4.73 -2.61 -5.83
N THR A 12 -5.77 -1.94 -6.34
CA THR A 12 -6.80 -1.29 -5.51
C THR A 12 -7.40 -2.22 -4.45
N GLY A 13 -7.65 -3.49 -4.81
CA GLY A 13 -8.18 -4.52 -3.91
C GLY A 13 -7.26 -4.91 -2.75
N HIS A 14 -5.97 -4.58 -2.81
CA HIS A 14 -5.01 -4.81 -1.71
C HIS A 14 -4.78 -3.55 -0.88
N VAL A 15 -4.77 -2.37 -1.53
CA VAL A 15 -4.57 -1.09 -0.86
C VAL A 15 -5.79 -0.72 0.00
N ASN A 16 -7.02 -0.87 -0.52
CA ASN A 16 -8.22 -0.42 0.18
C ASN A 16 -8.45 -1.10 1.55
N PRO A 17 -8.32 -2.44 1.69
CA PRO A 17 -8.44 -3.07 3.00
C PRO A 17 -7.35 -2.61 3.98
N ALA A 18 -6.11 -2.45 3.51
CA ALA A 18 -5.00 -1.95 4.31
C ALA A 18 -5.22 -0.49 4.75
N ALA A 19 -5.84 0.34 3.90
CA ALA A 19 -6.07 1.75 4.17
C ALA A 19 -7.03 1.95 5.36
N GLY A 20 -8.07 1.12 5.47
CA GLY A 20 -8.96 1.14 6.63
C GLY A 20 -8.22 0.81 7.94
N VAL A 21 -7.37 -0.22 7.92
CA VAL A 21 -6.57 -0.59 9.10
C VAL A 21 -5.53 0.49 9.43
N ALA A 22 -4.87 1.05 8.42
CA ALA A 22 -3.93 2.16 8.57
C ALA A 22 -4.58 3.39 9.24
N ALA A 23 -5.79 3.77 8.80
CA ALA A 23 -6.53 4.87 9.40
C ALA A 23 -6.85 4.62 10.88
N GLU A 24 -7.28 3.41 11.23
CA GLU A 24 -7.55 3.04 12.62
C GLU A 24 -6.30 3.04 13.50
N LEU A 25 -5.16 2.58 12.97
CA LEU A 25 -3.88 2.65 13.69
C LEU A 25 -3.42 4.09 13.91
N ALA A 26 -3.53 4.93 12.89
CA ALA A 26 -3.21 6.36 12.99
C ALA A 26 -4.10 7.07 14.02
N ALA A 27 -5.42 6.80 14.01
CA ALA A 27 -6.37 7.36 14.97
C ALA A 27 -6.06 6.98 16.43
N ARG A 28 -5.39 5.84 16.65
CA ARG A 28 -4.91 5.38 17.97
C ARG A 28 -3.55 5.96 18.37
N GLY A 29 -2.97 6.85 17.56
CA GLY A 29 -1.68 7.50 17.83
C GLY A 29 -0.46 6.66 17.42
N HIS A 30 -0.60 5.76 16.46
CA HIS A 30 0.52 5.04 15.86
C HIS A 30 1.05 5.78 14.61
N GLU A 31 2.35 5.63 14.33
CA GLU A 31 2.91 6.05 13.05
C GLU A 31 2.61 5.02 11.97
N VAL A 32 2.24 5.49 10.79
CA VAL A 32 1.93 4.64 9.64
C VAL A 32 2.71 5.13 8.43
N ALA A 33 3.33 4.20 7.72
CA ALA A 33 3.96 4.43 6.43
C ALA A 33 3.58 3.34 5.43
N TRP A 34 3.86 3.60 4.16
CA TRP A 34 3.56 2.70 3.05
C TRP A 34 4.82 2.41 2.24
N ALA A 35 4.90 1.22 1.68
CA ALA A 35 5.90 0.85 0.68
C ALA A 35 5.19 0.33 -0.58
N GLY A 36 5.45 0.95 -1.74
CA GLY A 36 4.79 0.59 -2.99
C GLY A 36 4.86 1.67 -4.06
N HIS A 37 3.89 1.65 -4.98
CA HIS A 37 3.80 2.63 -6.09
C HIS A 37 3.25 3.98 -5.57
N PRO A 38 4.06 5.06 -5.57
CA PRO A 38 3.69 6.30 -4.88
C PRO A 38 2.38 6.92 -5.34
N GLU A 39 2.18 7.06 -6.65
CA GLU A 39 0.99 7.71 -7.20
C GLU A 39 -0.31 6.98 -6.82
N LEU A 40 -0.27 5.64 -6.82
CA LEU A 40 -1.43 4.82 -6.45
C LEU A 40 -1.70 4.92 -4.94
N LEU A 41 -0.64 4.90 -4.14
CA LEU A 41 -0.75 5.01 -2.69
C LEU A 41 -1.28 6.39 -2.28
N TRP A 42 -0.82 7.47 -2.88
CA TRP A 42 -1.38 8.80 -2.60
C TRP A 42 -2.83 8.94 -3.05
N GLN A 43 -3.21 8.30 -4.16
CA GLN A 43 -4.60 8.30 -4.61
C GLN A 43 -5.54 7.55 -3.65
N LEU A 44 -5.08 6.47 -3.01
CA LEU A 44 -5.94 5.57 -2.23
C LEU A 44 -5.80 5.71 -0.71
N ALA A 45 -4.58 5.97 -0.20
CA ALA A 45 -4.29 6.16 1.21
C ALA A 45 -4.24 7.64 1.63
N GLY A 46 -4.30 8.56 0.66
CA GLY A 46 -4.32 10.01 0.86
C GLY A 46 -3.01 10.71 0.48
N PRO A 47 -3.07 11.98 0.09
CA PRO A 47 -1.92 12.73 -0.45
C PRO A 47 -0.80 12.94 0.58
N ASP A 48 -1.13 12.96 1.87
CA ASP A 48 -0.18 13.17 2.96
C ASP A 48 0.44 11.86 3.48
N ALA A 49 0.14 10.71 2.86
CA ALA A 49 0.70 9.43 3.25
C ALA A 49 2.23 9.44 3.11
N LEU A 50 2.93 9.00 4.16
CA LEU A 50 4.37 8.75 4.10
C LEU A 50 4.62 7.50 3.25
N VAL A 51 5.20 7.68 2.07
CA VAL A 51 5.45 6.60 1.10
C VAL A 51 6.94 6.41 0.86
N PHE A 52 7.40 5.18 1.03
CA PHE A 52 8.67 4.68 0.54
C PHE A 52 8.44 4.05 -0.84
N SER A 53 9.03 4.65 -1.89
CA SER A 53 8.90 4.14 -3.25
C SER A 53 9.50 2.73 -3.36
N CYS A 54 8.76 1.81 -3.98
CA CYS A 54 9.28 0.49 -4.37
C CYS A 54 9.35 0.38 -5.89
N ALA A 55 10.47 -0.15 -6.38
CA ALA A 55 10.58 -0.50 -7.80
C ALA A 55 9.56 -1.60 -8.13
N LEU A 56 8.73 -1.34 -9.14
CA LEU A 56 7.96 -2.39 -9.80
C LEU A 56 8.79 -2.96 -10.94
N PRO A 57 8.80 -4.29 -11.15
CA PRO A 57 9.36 -4.86 -12.36
C PRO A 57 8.71 -4.21 -13.59
N ALA A 58 9.52 -3.73 -14.53
CA ALA A 58 9.01 -3.19 -15.79
C ALA A 58 8.23 -4.27 -16.58
N ASP A 59 8.66 -5.53 -16.44
CA ASP A 59 8.07 -6.70 -17.06
C ASP A 59 7.47 -7.60 -15.97
N ALA A 60 6.23 -7.34 -15.58
CA ALA A 60 5.48 -8.33 -14.80
C ALA A 60 5.13 -9.49 -15.75
N PRO A 61 5.51 -10.75 -15.46
CA PRO A 61 5.09 -11.86 -16.30
C PRO A 61 3.57 -11.92 -16.33
N GLU A 62 3.00 -12.15 -17.52
CA GLU A 62 1.56 -12.40 -17.64
C GLU A 62 1.17 -13.52 -16.67
N ARG A 63 0.09 -13.30 -15.91
CA ARG A 63 -0.45 -14.33 -15.02
C ARG A 63 -0.73 -15.58 -15.88
N PRO A 64 -0.10 -16.73 -15.59
CA PRO A 64 -0.34 -17.95 -16.36
C PRO A 64 -1.82 -18.30 -16.40
N ALA A 65 -2.29 -18.67 -17.60
CA ALA A 65 -3.64 -19.20 -17.76
C ALA A 65 -3.81 -20.45 -16.87
N GLY A 66 -4.88 -20.51 -16.08
CA GLY A 66 -5.23 -21.68 -15.26
C GLY A 66 -4.83 -21.62 -13.77
N LEU A 67 -4.19 -20.55 -13.30
CA LEU A 67 -4.05 -20.30 -11.86
C LEU A 67 -5.41 -19.90 -11.27
N LYS A 68 -6.02 -20.80 -10.48
CA LYS A 68 -7.20 -20.51 -9.65
C LYS A 68 -6.80 -19.63 -8.47
#